data_AF-A0A2E8WGV5-F1
#
_entry.id   AF-A0A2E8WGV5-F1
#
_cell.length_a   1.000
_cell.length_b   1.000
_cell.length_c   1.000
_cell.angle_alpha   90.00
_cell.angle_beta   90.00
_cell.angle_gamma   90.00
#
_symmetry.space_group_name_H-M   'P 1'
#
loop_
_entity.id
_entity.type
_entity.pdbx_description
1 polymer ?
#
loop_
_entity_poly.entity_id
_entity_poly.type
_entity_poly.pdbx_seq_one_letter_code
_entity_poly.pdbx_strand_id
1 'polypeptide(L)'
;MLCALSELHIWIRTRLYADRFAEWANDETKAAIRVHNFVREALAEADIVCRVTAASVPIVERDAIQAECHLNAVGSFRPNVRELNSDTMAQCQLIVDSRVSALSEFGDVLVPLKENKMSEASIAQLRDVVMSQVGGRTQTDEVTVFKALGLAVEDLTAARTVYDRAIEQGVGSKIE
;
A
#
# COMPACT_ATOMS: atom_id res chain seq x y z
N MET A 1 19.20 10.11 4.73
CA MET A 1 18.63 11.31 4.10
C MET A 1 17.22 10.95 3.68
N LEU A 2 16.19 11.42 4.38
CA LEU A 2 14.80 11.22 3.95
C LEU A 2 14.57 12.16 2.77
N CYS A 3 14.37 11.61 1.57
CA CYS A 3 14.09 12.41 0.38
C CYS A 3 12.66 12.97 0.52
N ALA A 4 12.48 14.26 0.22
CA ALA A 4 11.14 14.84 0.16
C ALA A 4 10.46 14.43 -1.15
N LEU A 5 9.15 14.18 -1.11
CA LEU A 5 8.34 13.95 -2.32
C LEU A 5 8.40 15.21 -3.20
N SER A 6 8.86 15.07 -4.44
CA SER A 6 8.93 16.16 -5.42
C SER A 6 7.64 16.32 -6.20
N GLU A 7 7.00 15.21 -6.59
CA GLU A 7 5.75 15.18 -7.36
C GLU A 7 4.74 14.18 -6.76
N LEU A 8 3.44 14.46 -6.95
CA LEU A 8 2.34 13.58 -6.58
C LEU A 8 1.43 13.36 -7.79
N HIS A 9 1.40 12.12 -8.29
CA HIS A 9 0.60 11.70 -9.43
C HIS A 9 -0.71 11.08 -8.93
N ILE A 10 -1.84 11.67 -9.33
CA ILE A 10 -3.17 11.28 -8.84
C ILE A 10 -3.96 10.73 -10.01
N TRP A 11 -4.47 9.51 -9.84
CA TRP A 11 -5.54 8.98 -10.66
C TRP A 11 -6.65 8.44 -9.78
N ILE A 12 -7.86 8.91 -10.02
CA ILE A 12 -9.09 8.38 -9.41
C ILE A 12 -10.12 8.26 -10.53
N ARG A 13 -10.84 7.13 -10.57
CA ARG A 13 -11.84 6.83 -11.61
C ARG A 13 -12.86 7.97 -11.82
N THR A 14 -13.25 8.64 -10.74
CA THR A 14 -14.20 9.77 -10.78
C THR A 14 -13.44 11.08 -10.67
N ARG A 15 -13.48 11.88 -11.74
CA ARG A 15 -12.71 13.13 -11.85
C ARG A 15 -12.94 14.11 -10.68
N LEU A 16 -14.19 14.29 -10.26
CA LEU A 16 -14.54 15.13 -9.11
C LEU A 16 -13.76 14.77 -7.83
N TYR A 17 -13.55 13.48 -7.55
CA TYR A 17 -12.79 13.07 -6.36
C TYR A 17 -11.28 13.23 -6.55
N ALA A 18 -10.78 13.10 -7.79
CA ALA A 18 -9.38 13.38 -8.10
C ALA A 18 -9.05 14.86 -7.85
N ASP A 19 -9.90 15.77 -8.34
CA ASP A 19 -9.69 17.21 -8.18
C ASP A 19 -9.78 17.61 -6.70
N ARG A 20 -10.75 17.09 -5.94
CA ARG A 20 -10.83 17.33 -4.48
C ARG A 20 -9.62 16.81 -3.71
N PHE A 21 -9.10 15.65 -4.08
CA PHE A 21 -7.90 15.11 -3.46
C PHE A 21 -6.66 15.95 -3.81
N ALA A 22 -6.58 16.46 -5.03
CA ALA A 22 -5.52 17.36 -5.46
C ALA A 22 -5.56 18.71 -4.71
N GLU A 23 -6.74 19.27 -4.47
CA GLU A 23 -6.91 20.47 -3.64
C GLU A 23 -6.39 20.24 -2.22
N TRP A 24 -6.85 19.17 -1.55
CA TRP A 24 -6.37 18.82 -0.21
C TRP A 24 -4.85 18.59 -0.19
N ALA A 25 -4.32 17.86 -1.17
CA ALA A 25 -2.89 17.58 -1.21
C ALA A 25 -2.05 18.85 -1.46
N ASN A 26 -2.55 19.85 -2.19
CA ASN A 26 -1.84 21.13 -2.35
C ASN A 26 -1.68 21.87 -1.02
N ASP A 27 -2.61 21.70 -0.08
CA ASP A 27 -2.54 22.32 1.24
C ASP A 27 -1.58 21.56 2.19
N GLU A 28 -1.43 20.25 2.00
CA GLU A 28 -0.67 19.37 2.91
C GLU A 28 0.79 19.11 2.47
N THR A 29 1.11 19.27 1.19
CA THR A 29 2.45 19.01 0.65
C THR A 29 2.96 20.11 -0.26
N LYS A 30 4.28 20.17 -0.41
CA LYS A 30 4.97 21.07 -1.36
C LYS A 30 5.27 20.39 -2.71
N ALA A 31 4.89 19.13 -2.87
CA ALA A 31 5.10 18.39 -4.11
C ALA A 31 4.25 18.98 -5.26
N ALA A 32 4.77 18.94 -6.48
CA ALA A 32 3.98 19.31 -7.66
C ALA A 32 2.89 18.26 -7.90
N ILE A 33 1.64 18.71 -8.05
CA ILE A 33 0.49 17.81 -8.18
C ILE A 33 0.10 17.65 -9.64
N ARG A 34 -0.07 16.40 -10.08
CA ARG A 34 -0.52 16.05 -11.43
C ARG A 34 -1.72 15.12 -11.37
N VAL A 35 -2.86 15.58 -11.87
CA VAL A 35 -4.07 14.76 -12.01
C VAL A 35 -4.13 14.17 -13.41
N HIS A 36 -4.16 12.85 -13.50
CA HIS A 36 -4.14 12.09 -14.75
C HIS A 36 -5.53 11.55 -15.11
N ASN A 37 -5.78 11.37 -16.40
CA ASN A 37 -7.05 10.80 -16.86
C ASN A 37 -7.00 9.27 -16.91
N PHE A 38 -5.81 8.71 -17.14
CA PHE A 38 -5.59 7.27 -17.22
C PHE A 38 -4.61 6.79 -16.15
N VAL A 39 -4.89 5.62 -15.56
CA VAL A 39 -4.06 5.06 -14.48
C VAL A 39 -2.61 4.86 -14.92
N ARG A 40 -2.38 4.41 -16.17
CA ARG A 40 -1.04 4.21 -16.73
C ARG A 40 -0.20 5.49 -16.72
N GLU A 41 -0.80 6.67 -16.93
CA GLU A 41 -0.09 7.95 -16.90
C GLU A 41 0.40 8.29 -15.48
N ALA A 42 -0.42 7.99 -14.46
CA ALA A 42 -0.04 8.21 -13.07
C ALA A 42 1.03 7.21 -12.58
N LEU A 43 1.08 6.01 -13.17
CA LEU A 43 2.04 4.96 -12.80
C LEU A 43 3.41 5.14 -13.49
N ALA A 44 3.43 5.71 -14.70
CA ALA A 44 4.61 5.73 -15.56
C ALA A 44 5.84 6.40 -14.94
N GLU A 45 5.66 7.39 -14.07
CA GLU A 45 6.76 8.15 -13.44
C GLU A 45 6.85 7.92 -11.92
N ALA A 46 6.08 6.97 -11.39
CA ALA A 46 5.95 6.78 -9.95
C ALA A 46 7.01 5.84 -9.37
N ASP A 47 7.89 6.38 -8.53
CA ASP A 47 8.82 5.60 -7.69
C ASP A 47 8.07 4.82 -6.60
N ILE A 48 7.02 5.43 -6.05
CA ILE A 48 6.13 4.86 -5.03
C ILE A 48 4.68 4.98 -5.50
N VAL A 49 3.94 3.87 -5.48
CA VAL A 49 2.54 3.80 -5.86
C VAL A 49 1.71 3.36 -4.66
N CYS A 50 0.74 4.20 -4.27
CA CYS A 50 -0.24 3.87 -3.25
C CYS A 50 -1.57 3.50 -3.92
N ARG A 51 -1.86 2.20 -4.00
CA ARG A 51 -3.12 1.71 -4.56
C ARG A 51 -4.15 1.56 -3.43
N VAL A 52 -5.02 2.56 -3.32
CA VAL A 52 -6.04 2.69 -2.26
C VAL A 52 -7.44 2.74 -2.88
N THR A 53 -7.83 1.70 -3.61
CA THR A 53 -9.11 1.68 -4.34
C THR A 53 -9.95 0.44 -4.02
N ALA A 54 -11.25 0.51 -4.25
CA ALA A 54 -12.15 -0.65 -4.14
C ALA A 54 -12.29 -1.43 -5.47
N ALA A 55 -11.38 -1.27 -6.43
CA ALA A 55 -11.48 -2.00 -7.70
C ALA A 55 -11.32 -3.50 -7.46
N SER A 56 -12.18 -4.30 -8.11
CA SER A 56 -12.20 -5.76 -7.95
C SER A 56 -11.22 -6.50 -8.87
N VAL A 57 -10.66 -5.79 -9.84
CA VAL A 57 -9.69 -6.29 -10.82
C VAL A 57 -8.39 -5.49 -10.72
N PRO A 58 -7.23 -6.09 -11.09
CA PRO A 58 -5.97 -5.37 -11.12
C PRO A 58 -6.04 -4.16 -12.05
N ILE A 59 -5.54 -3.03 -11.57
CA ILE A 59 -5.42 -1.76 -12.33
C ILE A 59 -3.97 -1.28 -12.43
N VAL A 60 -3.06 -1.98 -11.75
CA VAL A 60 -1.61 -1.78 -11.84
C VAL A 60 -1.06 -2.98 -12.56
N GLU A 61 -0.54 -2.74 -13.76
CA GLU A 61 0.10 -3.76 -14.60
C GLU A 61 1.61 -3.60 -14.51
N ARG A 62 2.35 -4.71 -14.62
CA ARG A 62 3.81 -4.70 -14.46
C ARG A 62 4.48 -3.78 -15.48
N ASP A 63 4.02 -3.75 -16.72
CA ASP A 63 4.56 -2.90 -17.79
C ASP A 63 4.24 -1.41 -17.64
N ALA A 64 3.35 -1.05 -16.70
CA ALA A 64 2.95 0.32 -16.43
C ALA A 64 3.74 1.00 -15.30
N ILE A 65 4.61 0.27 -14.59
CA ILE A 65 5.38 0.77 -13.43
C ILE A 65 6.89 0.68 -13.66
N GLN A 66 7.64 1.56 -13.00
CA GLN A 66 9.10 1.57 -12.99
C GLN A 66 9.70 0.25 -12.47
N ALA A 67 10.96 -0.04 -12.83
CA ALA A 67 11.62 -1.28 -12.44
C ALA A 67 11.83 -1.39 -10.93
N GLU A 68 12.20 -0.28 -10.31
CA GLU A 68 12.43 -0.13 -8.88
C GLU A 68 11.17 0.30 -8.08
N CYS A 69 9.97 0.23 -8.67
CA CYS A 69 8.76 0.77 -8.04
C CYS A 69 8.43 0.10 -6.69
N HIS A 70 8.06 0.89 -5.68
CA HIS A 70 7.47 0.41 -4.43
C HIS A 70 5.95 0.57 -4.45
N LEU A 71 5.22 -0.51 -4.17
CA LEU A 71 3.77 -0.56 -4.18
C LEU A 71 3.24 -0.73 -2.75
N ASN A 72 2.39 0.20 -2.31
CA ASN A 72 1.51 0.02 -1.16
C ASN A 72 0.13 -0.42 -1.66
N ALA A 73 -0.25 -1.67 -1.40
CA ALA A 73 -1.53 -2.26 -1.80
C ALA A 73 -2.41 -2.50 -0.56
N VAL A 74 -3.47 -1.71 -0.40
CA VAL A 74 -4.27 -1.66 0.85
C VAL A 74 -5.79 -1.71 0.60
N GLY A 75 -6.22 -2.06 -0.61
CA GLY A 75 -7.62 -1.96 -1.02
C GLY A 75 -8.38 -3.27 -1.19
N SER A 76 -7.72 -4.44 -1.20
CA SER A 76 -8.38 -5.75 -1.28
C SER A 76 -8.25 -6.52 0.04
N PHE A 77 -9.35 -7.17 0.42
CA PHE A 77 -9.46 -8.02 1.62
C PHE A 77 -10.28 -9.28 1.37
N ARG A 78 -10.48 -9.64 0.10
CA ARG A 78 -11.32 -10.79 -0.29
C ARG A 78 -10.50 -11.76 -1.11
N PRO A 79 -10.62 -13.09 -0.87
CA PRO A 79 -9.85 -14.11 -1.58
C PRO A 79 -9.96 -14.09 -3.11
N ASN A 80 -11.05 -13.53 -3.64
CA ASN A 80 -11.34 -13.47 -5.07
C ASN A 80 -11.16 -12.07 -5.68
N VAL A 81 -10.68 -11.10 -4.89
CA VAL A 81 -10.39 -9.74 -5.35
C VAL A 81 -8.88 -9.55 -5.40
N ARG A 82 -8.41 -8.93 -6.47
CA ARG A 82 -6.98 -8.66 -6.69
C ARG A 82 -6.73 -7.20 -7.01
N GLU A 83 -5.70 -6.65 -6.39
CA GLU A 83 -5.13 -5.33 -6.69
C GLU A 83 -4.04 -5.42 -7.75
N LEU A 84 -3.28 -6.52 -7.72
CA LEU A 84 -2.11 -6.82 -8.54
C LEU A 84 -2.31 -8.17 -9.25
N ASN A 85 -1.76 -8.31 -10.44
CA ASN A 85 -1.82 -9.58 -11.17
C ASN A 85 -0.74 -10.56 -10.66
N SER A 86 -0.87 -11.84 -11.02
CA SER A 86 0.05 -12.88 -10.54
C SER A 86 1.49 -12.67 -11.01
N ASP A 87 1.70 -12.03 -12.16
CA ASP A 87 3.05 -11.80 -12.71
C ASP A 87 3.80 -10.72 -11.91
N THR A 88 3.11 -9.64 -11.53
CA THR A 88 3.65 -8.63 -10.61
C THR A 88 4.00 -9.28 -9.27
N MET A 89 3.11 -10.11 -8.73
CA MET A 89 3.33 -10.77 -7.44
C MET A 89 4.50 -11.76 -7.49
N ALA A 90 4.67 -12.48 -8.60
CA ALA A 90 5.77 -13.43 -8.80
C ALA A 90 7.16 -12.76 -8.92
N GLN A 91 7.20 -11.50 -9.36
CA GLN A 91 8.43 -10.76 -9.65
C GLN A 91 8.71 -9.65 -8.63
N CYS A 92 8.00 -9.66 -7.50
CA CYS A 92 8.18 -8.65 -6.45
C CYS A 92 8.72 -9.26 -5.16
N GLN A 93 9.36 -8.41 -4.36
CA GLN A 93 9.58 -8.68 -2.95
C GLN A 93 8.28 -8.35 -2.19
N LEU A 94 7.57 -9.39 -1.74
CA LEU A 94 6.33 -9.24 -1.00
C LEU A 94 6.57 -9.15 0.51
N ILE A 95 6.12 -8.06 1.10
CA ILE A 95 6.04 -7.84 2.54
C ILE A 95 4.56 -7.66 2.90
N VAL A 96 4.08 -8.41 3.89
CA VAL A 96 2.70 -8.32 4.38
C VAL A 96 2.65 -7.81 5.82
N ASP A 97 1.52 -7.27 6.23
CA ASP A 97 1.26 -6.98 7.65
C ASP A 97 1.14 -8.27 8.48
N SER A 98 0.39 -9.25 7.99
CA SER A 98 0.17 -10.56 8.62
C SER A 98 0.24 -11.68 7.60
N ARG A 99 1.14 -12.65 7.85
CA ARG A 99 1.22 -13.86 7.04
C ARG A 99 -0.05 -14.70 7.12
N VAL A 100 -0.69 -14.73 8.29
CA VAL A 100 -1.95 -15.46 8.49
C VAL A 100 -3.03 -14.89 7.58
N SER A 101 -3.19 -13.56 7.56
CA SER A 101 -4.17 -12.86 6.72
C SER A 101 -3.84 -13.01 5.23
N ALA A 102 -2.57 -12.97 4.87
CA ALA A 102 -2.14 -13.18 3.49
C ALA A 102 -2.52 -14.57 2.95
N LEU A 103 -2.44 -15.60 3.79
CA LEU A 103 -2.77 -16.98 3.45
C LEU A 103 -4.26 -17.32 3.61
N SER A 104 -5.09 -16.41 4.13
CA SER A 104 -6.54 -16.61 4.27
C SER A 104 -7.37 -15.71 3.35
N GLU A 105 -6.92 -14.48 3.08
CA GLU A 105 -7.78 -13.40 2.59
C GLU A 105 -7.26 -12.68 1.33
N PHE A 106 -5.94 -12.67 1.10
CA PHE A 106 -5.37 -11.91 -0.02
C PHE A 106 -5.48 -12.67 -1.33
N GLY A 107 -6.45 -12.30 -2.18
CA GLY A 107 -6.52 -12.84 -3.54
C GLY A 107 -5.23 -12.61 -4.34
N ASP A 108 -4.54 -11.50 -4.07
CA ASP A 108 -3.22 -11.17 -4.62
C ASP A 108 -2.15 -12.21 -4.29
N VAL A 109 -2.30 -12.98 -3.21
CA VAL A 109 -1.37 -14.03 -2.77
C VAL A 109 -1.92 -15.42 -3.10
N LEU A 110 -3.17 -15.68 -2.74
CA LEU A 110 -3.83 -16.97 -2.89
C LEU A 110 -3.89 -17.46 -4.32
N VAL A 111 -4.11 -16.55 -5.28
CA VAL A 111 -4.19 -16.91 -6.71
C VAL A 111 -2.81 -17.29 -7.27
N PRO A 112 -1.74 -16.46 -7.15
CA PRO A 112 -0.41 -16.86 -7.62
C PRO A 112 0.16 -18.11 -6.94
N LEU A 113 -0.17 -18.37 -5.66
CA LEU A 113 0.18 -19.64 -5.00
C LEU A 113 -0.48 -20.84 -5.71
N LYS A 114 -1.79 -20.75 -6.01
CA LYS A 114 -2.52 -21.81 -6.76
C LYS A 114 -2.00 -21.98 -8.19
N GLU A 115 -1.54 -20.90 -8.81
CA GLU A 115 -0.94 -20.91 -10.15
C GLU A 115 0.53 -21.39 -10.15
N ASN A 116 1.11 -21.74 -8.99
CA ASN A 116 2.53 -22.08 -8.81
C ASN A 116 3.50 -20.99 -9.28
N LYS A 117 3.07 -19.72 -9.25
CA LYS A 117 3.88 -18.55 -9.60
C LYS A 117 4.57 -17.90 -8.39
N MET A 118 4.14 -18.27 -7.19
CA MET A 118 4.69 -17.80 -5.92
C MET A 118 4.84 -19.00 -4.98
N SER A 119 5.73 -18.90 -3.99
CA SER A 119 5.82 -19.86 -2.89
C SER A 119 5.41 -19.20 -1.59
N GLU A 120 4.86 -19.97 -0.65
CA GLU A 120 4.61 -19.43 0.68
C GLU A 120 5.90 -18.96 1.38
N ALA A 121 7.05 -19.54 1.04
CA ALA A 121 8.34 -19.17 1.63
C ALA A 121 8.81 -17.76 1.23
N SER A 122 8.31 -17.20 0.12
CA SER A 122 8.68 -15.86 -0.35
C SER A 122 7.85 -14.74 0.31
N ILE A 123 6.93 -15.07 1.23
CA ILE A 123 6.09 -14.09 1.93
C ILE A 123 6.78 -13.66 3.23
N ALA A 124 7.34 -12.44 3.25
CA ALA A 124 7.90 -11.81 4.44
C ALA A 124 6.86 -10.95 5.17
N GLN A 125 7.09 -10.63 6.45
CA GLN A 125 6.21 -9.72 7.20
C GLN A 125 6.92 -8.41 7.56
N LEU A 126 6.13 -7.35 7.73
CA LEU A 126 6.63 -6.04 8.11
C LEU A 126 7.43 -6.08 9.42
N ARG A 127 6.97 -6.87 10.41
CA ARG A 127 7.70 -7.05 11.68
C ARG A 127 9.12 -7.60 11.45
N ASP A 128 9.29 -8.50 10.48
CA ASP A 128 10.57 -9.18 10.23
C ASP A 128 11.54 -8.18 9.59
N VAL A 129 11.03 -7.24 8.78
CA VAL A 129 11.79 -6.10 8.24
C VAL A 129 12.18 -5.11 9.32
N VAL A 130 11.23 -4.69 10.17
CA VAL A 130 11.47 -3.76 11.29
C VAL A 130 12.51 -4.31 12.26
N MET A 131 12.48 -5.62 12.52
CA MET A 131 13.44 -6.30 13.38
C MET A 131 14.76 -6.65 12.69
N SER A 132 14.97 -6.21 11.44
CA SER A 132 16.16 -6.52 10.63
C SER A 132 16.43 -8.02 10.44
N GLN A 133 15.40 -8.86 10.51
CA GLN A 133 15.46 -10.31 10.27
C GLN A 133 15.33 -10.64 8.79
N VAL A 134 14.59 -9.81 8.06
CA VAL A 134 14.47 -9.83 6.60
C VAL A 134 14.90 -8.46 6.10
N GLY A 135 15.72 -8.41 5.05
CA GLY A 135 16.05 -7.13 4.42
C GLY A 135 14.81 -6.45 3.85
N GLY A 136 14.83 -5.12 3.76
CA GLY A 136 13.91 -4.40 2.87
C GLY A 136 14.29 -4.68 1.40
N ARG A 137 14.23 -3.67 0.53
CA ARG A 137 14.73 -3.77 -0.84
C ARG A 137 16.15 -4.34 -0.87
N THR A 138 16.37 -5.40 -1.64
CA THR A 138 17.67 -6.09 -1.73
C THR A 138 18.40 -5.84 -3.05
N GLN A 139 17.66 -5.47 -4.10
CA GLN A 139 18.21 -5.14 -5.41
C GLN A 139 17.69 -3.77 -5.87
N THR A 140 18.48 -3.06 -6.71
CA THR A 140 18.07 -1.74 -7.21
C THR A 140 16.83 -1.85 -8.08
N ASP A 141 16.78 -2.84 -8.99
CA ASP A 141 15.77 -2.96 -10.04
C ASP A 141 14.66 -3.94 -9.64
N GLU A 142 14.26 -3.91 -8.37
CA GLU A 142 13.30 -4.83 -7.77
C GLU A 142 11.97 -4.13 -7.50
N VAL A 143 10.85 -4.70 -7.93
CA VAL A 143 9.55 -4.21 -7.46
C VAL A 143 9.35 -4.69 -6.02
N THR A 144 9.01 -3.78 -5.11
CA THR A 144 8.69 -4.16 -3.72
C THR A 144 7.21 -3.90 -3.47
N VAL A 145 6.51 -4.83 -2.82
CA VAL A 145 5.08 -4.71 -2.52
C VAL A 145 4.90 -4.83 -1.01
N PHE A 146 4.34 -3.78 -0.41
CA PHE A 146 3.71 -3.89 0.90
C PHE A 146 2.20 -4.10 0.71
N LYS A 147 1.70 -5.27 1.12
CA LYS A 147 0.26 -5.59 1.10
C LYS A 147 -0.25 -5.62 2.53
N ALA A 148 -1.27 -4.81 2.82
CA ALA A 148 -1.90 -4.78 4.13
C ALA A 148 -3.42 -4.97 4.06
N LEU A 149 -3.95 -5.49 5.16
CA LEU A 149 -5.34 -5.53 5.54
C LEU A 149 -5.64 -4.54 6.68
N GLY A 150 -4.70 -4.42 7.61
CA GLY A 150 -4.88 -3.82 8.92
C GLY A 150 -4.87 -4.89 10.02
N LEU A 151 -4.17 -4.59 11.12
CA LEU A 151 -4.11 -5.45 12.29
C LEU A 151 -4.72 -4.74 13.49
N ALA A 152 -5.48 -5.47 14.31
CA ALA A 152 -6.11 -4.90 15.52
C ALA A 152 -5.11 -4.25 16.49
N VAL A 153 -3.84 -4.65 16.45
CA VAL A 153 -2.77 -4.01 17.23
C VAL A 153 -2.50 -2.57 16.78
N GLU A 154 -2.63 -2.28 15.47
CA GLU A 154 -2.46 -0.94 14.91
C GLU A 154 -3.53 0.00 15.47
N ASP A 155 -4.80 -0.43 15.45
CA ASP A 155 -5.92 0.31 16.00
C ASP A 155 -5.77 0.53 17.52
N LEU A 156 -5.43 -0.53 18.27
CA LEU A 156 -5.28 -0.45 19.72
C LEU A 156 -4.13 0.48 20.12
N THR A 157 -3.00 0.40 19.42
CA THR A 157 -1.86 1.30 19.67
C THR A 157 -2.20 2.74 19.33
N ALA A 158 -2.90 3.00 18.22
CA ALA A 158 -3.36 4.35 17.88
C ALA A 158 -4.37 4.89 18.92
N ALA A 159 -5.36 4.07 19.29
CA ALA A 159 -6.37 4.43 20.29
C ALA A 159 -5.73 4.73 21.66
N ARG A 160 -4.78 3.90 22.10
CA ARG A 160 -4.04 4.15 23.35
C ARG A 160 -3.26 5.46 23.29
N THR A 161 -2.57 5.71 22.17
CA THR A 161 -1.82 6.96 21.96
C THR A 161 -2.72 8.19 22.05
N VAL A 162 -3.89 8.15 21.41
CA VAL A 162 -4.87 9.24 21.46
C VAL A 162 -5.44 9.40 22.87
N TYR A 163 -5.77 8.29 23.55
CA TYR A 163 -6.27 8.30 24.92
C TYR A 163 -5.28 8.94 25.89
N ASP A 164 -4.01 8.52 25.88
CA ASP A 164 -2.98 9.06 26.77
C ASP A 164 -2.80 10.57 26.56
N ARG A 165 -2.76 11.02 25.29
CA ARG A 165 -2.71 12.46 24.96
C ARG A 165 -3.96 13.21 25.42
N ALA A 166 -5.14 12.62 25.29
CA ALA A 166 -6.39 13.24 25.73
C ALA A 166 -6.39 13.44 27.25
N ILE A 167 -5.89 12.47 28.03
CA ILE A 167 -5.71 12.60 29.47
C ILE A 167 -4.70 13.71 29.81
N GLU A 168 -3.54 13.72 29.15
CA GLU A 168 -2.49 14.74 29.36
C GLU A 168 -2.98 16.16 29.06
N GLN A 169 -3.83 16.32 28.03
CA GLN A 169 -4.35 17.61 27.58
C GLN A 169 -5.67 18.00 28.23
N GLY A 170 -6.25 17.14 29.08
CA GLY A 170 -7.56 17.36 29.68
C GLY A 170 -8.72 17.43 28.67
N VAL A 171 -8.59 16.73 27.54
CA VAL A 171 -9.58 16.68 26.45
C VAL A 171 -10.47 15.44 26.60
N GLY A 172 -11.77 15.59 26.35
CA GLY A 172 -12.76 14.50 26.37
C GLY A 172 -13.84 14.66 27.43
N SER A 173 -14.69 13.65 27.59
CA SER A 173 -15.78 13.65 28.59
C SER A 173 -15.90 12.27 29.21
N LYS A 174 -16.12 12.25 30.53
CA LYS A 174 -16.46 11.02 31.25
C LYS A 174 -17.97 10.78 31.11
N ILE A 175 -18.33 9.54 30.80
CA ILE A 175 -19.74 9.10 30.72
C ILE A 175 -19.93 8.05 31.81
N GLU A 176 -21.04 8.16 32.55
CA GLU A 176 -21.46 7.22 33.61
C GLU A 176 -22.61 6.33 33.15
#